data_AF-A0A1H6D3Y3-F1
#
_entry.id   AF-A0A1H6D3Y3-F1
#
_cell.length_a   1.000
_cell.length_b   1.000
_cell.length_c   1.000
_cell.angle_alpha   90.00
_cell.angle_beta   90.00
_cell.angle_gamma   90.00
#
_symmetry.space_group_name_H-M   'P 1'
#
loop_
_entity.id
_entity.type
_entity.pdbx_description
1 polymer ?
#
loop_
_entity_poly.entity_id
_entity_poly.type
_entity_poly.pdbx_seq_one_letter_code
_entity_poly.pdbx_strand_id
1 'polypeptide(L)'
;MQLTSTAFISLLTVLAVVAIVATVWLMPRINGRGVRGHAARLGLLVACQLAIVLALSAGVNAYFLFYASWDDLLASGSGQVEVGKGKQGSAPVSRSELLSRSAPELSSQLGLKTPDRDGRLEQTTIRGLRTGLSSEAFVYLPPDYFKADNAKRNFPVVVVLTGYPGDPKVLVGRQELPKLALEELRAGRTQPMIYAFVQSTVVPPRDTECTDVPGGPQVETFFAQDVPDALRAAYRVAPTRDGWGLMGPSSGGYCAAKLAMRHSDKFTAAGSVSGYFKALKDATTGDLWAGSKALRNENDLIWRLENRPPPPVSILVASARKGEKKFPEAERFVALAKPPLQVDTAYLAEGGHNLKTFGRLWPETMRWMSSKLQVK
;
A
#
# COMPACT_ATOMS: atom_id res chain seq x y z
N MET A 1 -10.75 23.63 3.75
CA MET A 1 -10.70 22.79 2.53
C MET A 1 -9.68 21.68 2.76
N GLN A 2 -9.93 20.44 2.36
CA GLN A 2 -8.94 19.35 2.52
C GLN A 2 -7.78 19.50 1.52
N LEU A 3 -6.56 19.17 1.96
CA LEU A 3 -5.32 19.30 1.18
C LEU A 3 -5.36 18.51 -0.15
N THR A 4 -6.05 17.38 -0.16
CA THR A 4 -6.16 16.47 -1.32
C THR A 4 -7.46 16.64 -2.12
N SER A 5 -8.33 17.60 -1.73
CA SER A 5 -9.61 17.78 -2.40
C SER A 5 -9.46 18.37 -3.80
N THR A 6 -10.31 17.92 -4.72
CA THR A 6 -10.36 18.44 -6.10
C THR A 6 -10.63 19.94 -6.13
N ALA A 7 -11.51 20.44 -5.25
CA ALA A 7 -11.81 21.86 -5.12
C ALA A 7 -10.57 22.69 -4.76
N PHE A 8 -9.73 22.20 -3.84
CA PHE A 8 -8.51 22.89 -3.43
C PHE A 8 -7.46 22.92 -4.54
N ILE A 9 -7.25 21.80 -5.22
CA ILE A 9 -6.30 21.69 -6.33
C ILE A 9 -6.74 22.57 -7.50
N SER A 10 -8.03 22.56 -7.84
CA SER A 10 -8.60 23.43 -8.87
C SER A 10 -8.42 24.90 -8.55
N LEU A 11 -8.66 25.29 -7.29
CA LEU A 11 -8.43 26.68 -6.84
C LEU A 11 -6.97 27.10 -7.04
N LEU A 12 -6.00 26.30 -6.58
CA LEU A 12 -4.58 26.60 -6.76
C LEU A 12 -4.17 26.65 -8.23
N THR A 13 -4.72 25.76 -9.06
CA THR A 13 -4.45 25.74 -10.50
C THR A 13 -4.97 27.02 -11.18
N VAL A 14 -6.18 27.46 -10.84
CA VAL A 14 -6.73 28.73 -11.33
C VAL A 14 -5.89 29.91 -10.86
N LEU A 15 -5.48 29.95 -9.60
CA LEU A 15 -4.60 31.01 -9.06
C LEU A 15 -3.25 31.05 -9.78
N ALA A 16 -2.66 29.90 -10.10
CA ALA A 16 -1.42 29.82 -10.87
C ALA A 16 -1.60 30.36 -12.30
N VAL A 17 -2.69 30.00 -12.98
CA VAL A 17 -3.01 30.55 -14.32
C VAL A 17 -3.21 32.06 -14.27
N VAL A 18 -3.96 32.56 -13.27
CA VAL A 18 -4.15 34.00 -13.06
C VAL A 18 -2.82 34.70 -12.79
N ALA A 19 -1.94 34.12 -11.97
CA ALA A 19 -0.62 34.68 -11.68
C ALA A 19 0.27 34.76 -12.94
N ILE A 20 0.22 33.76 -13.83
CA ILE A 20 0.91 33.79 -15.12
C ILE A 20 0.37 34.94 -15.99
N VAL A 21 -0.94 35.02 -16.16
CA VAL A 21 -1.58 36.08 -16.97
C VAL A 21 -1.27 37.47 -16.40
N ALA A 22 -1.41 37.64 -15.08
CA ALA A 22 -1.09 38.88 -14.39
C ALA A 22 0.39 39.25 -14.53
N THR A 23 1.29 38.27 -14.51
CA THR A 23 2.73 38.50 -14.74
C THR A 23 2.96 39.03 -16.15
N VAL A 24 2.48 38.35 -17.17
CA VAL A 24 2.63 38.77 -18.58
C VAL A 24 2.02 40.16 -18.81
N TRP A 25 0.91 40.47 -18.14
CA TRP A 25 0.18 41.73 -18.33
C TRP A 25 0.78 42.91 -17.52
N LEU A 26 1.21 42.69 -16.28
CA LEU A 26 1.72 43.77 -15.41
C LEU A 26 3.21 44.03 -15.62
N MET A 27 4.01 43.02 -15.99
CA MET A 27 5.45 43.16 -16.18
C MET A 27 5.84 44.31 -17.14
N PRO A 28 5.18 44.50 -18.31
CA PRO A 28 5.47 45.61 -19.22
C PRO A 28 5.01 46.98 -18.70
N ARG A 29 4.07 47.02 -17.74
CA ARG A 29 3.53 48.26 -17.16
C ARG A 29 4.37 48.81 -16.01
N ILE A 30 5.24 47.98 -15.42
CA ILE A 30 6.18 48.41 -14.39
C ILE A 30 7.30 49.20 -15.07
N ASN A 31 7.15 50.53 -15.10
CA ASN A 31 8.11 51.46 -15.67
C ASN A 31 9.05 52.00 -14.58
N GLY A 32 10.36 51.99 -14.87
CA GLY A 32 11.40 52.44 -13.94
C GLY A 32 12.66 51.58 -13.99
N ARG A 33 13.82 52.23 -14.09
CA ARG A 33 15.17 51.63 -14.05
C ARG A 33 15.80 51.63 -12.65
N GLY A 34 15.06 52.10 -11.63
CA GLY A 34 15.52 52.16 -10.25
C GLY A 34 15.19 50.88 -9.45
N VAL A 35 15.76 50.77 -8.25
CA VAL A 35 15.62 49.62 -7.34
C VAL A 35 14.16 49.20 -7.14
N ARG A 36 13.23 50.16 -7.01
CA ARG A 36 11.80 49.90 -6.85
C ARG A 36 11.17 49.17 -8.05
N GLY A 37 11.57 49.53 -9.27
CA GLY A 37 11.08 48.89 -10.50
C GLY A 37 11.60 47.46 -10.65
N HIS A 38 12.86 47.23 -10.30
CA HIS A 38 13.43 45.87 -10.27
C HIS A 38 12.82 45.00 -9.16
N ALA A 39 12.61 45.56 -7.97
CA ALA A 39 11.97 44.86 -6.85
C ALA A 39 10.52 44.46 -7.17
N ALA A 40 9.74 45.33 -7.82
CA ALA A 40 8.37 45.02 -8.21
C ALA A 40 8.29 43.88 -9.26
N ARG A 41 9.17 43.90 -10.28
CA ARG A 41 9.26 42.81 -11.27
C ARG A 41 9.70 41.50 -10.63
N LEU A 42 10.68 41.56 -9.73
CA LEU A 42 11.14 40.39 -8.99
C LEU A 42 10.02 39.81 -8.11
N GLY A 43 9.30 40.65 -7.38
CA GLY A 43 8.17 40.22 -6.56
C GLY A 43 7.06 39.54 -7.38
N LEU A 44 6.75 40.07 -8.56
CA LEU A 44 5.77 39.49 -9.48
C LEU A 44 6.21 38.10 -9.99
N LEU A 45 7.48 37.95 -10.38
CA LEU A 45 8.05 36.67 -10.81
C LEU A 45 8.07 35.65 -9.67
N VAL A 46 8.46 36.06 -8.45
CA VAL A 46 8.48 35.18 -7.27
C VAL A 46 7.07 34.73 -6.92
N ALA A 47 6.08 35.63 -6.91
CA ALA A 47 4.69 35.28 -6.63
C ALA A 47 4.12 34.30 -7.66
N CYS A 48 4.41 34.52 -8.96
CA CYS A 48 4.03 33.61 -10.04
C CYS A 48 4.66 32.22 -9.86
N GLN A 49 5.97 32.18 -9.60
CA GLN A 49 6.69 30.92 -9.39
C GLN A 49 6.16 30.17 -8.17
N LEU A 50 5.89 30.86 -7.06
CA LEU A 50 5.30 30.25 -5.87
C LEU A 50 3.91 29.68 -6.15
N ALA A 51 3.06 30.40 -6.88
CA ALA A 51 1.72 29.90 -7.23
C ALA A 51 1.80 28.63 -8.09
N ILE A 52 2.69 28.59 -9.08
CA ILE A 52 2.91 27.41 -9.93
C ILE A 52 3.43 26.24 -9.10
N VAL A 53 4.44 26.46 -8.27
CA VAL A 53 5.03 25.42 -7.43
C VAL A 53 4.01 24.87 -6.44
N LEU A 54 3.18 25.72 -5.82
CA LEU A 54 2.13 25.29 -4.90
C LEU A 54 1.06 24.45 -5.63
N ALA A 55 0.62 24.87 -6.82
CA ALA A 55 -0.36 24.12 -7.61
C ALA A 55 0.19 22.74 -8.03
N LEU A 56 1.43 22.70 -8.52
CA LEU A 56 2.09 21.44 -8.89
C LEU A 56 2.32 20.55 -7.67
N SER A 57 2.78 21.11 -6.56
CA SER A 57 3.02 20.35 -5.31
C SER A 57 1.72 19.80 -4.76
N ALA A 58 0.62 20.56 -4.78
CA ALA A 58 -0.69 20.06 -4.38
C ALA A 58 -1.19 18.96 -5.34
N GLY A 59 -0.96 19.08 -6.65
CA GLY A 59 -1.29 18.05 -7.62
C GLY A 59 -0.49 16.76 -7.43
N VAL A 60 0.82 16.87 -7.18
CA VAL A 60 1.73 15.75 -6.89
C VAL A 60 1.39 15.11 -5.54
N ASN A 61 1.17 15.92 -4.50
CA ASN A 61 0.73 15.45 -3.19
C ASN A 61 -0.62 14.74 -3.30
N ALA A 62 -1.56 15.32 -4.04
CA ALA A 62 -2.81 14.65 -4.30
C ALA A 62 -2.52 13.33 -5.00
N TYR A 63 -1.77 13.29 -6.09
CA TYR A 63 -1.51 12.08 -6.88
C TYR A 63 -0.86 10.94 -6.09
N PHE A 64 0.18 11.23 -5.30
CA PHE A 64 0.92 10.23 -4.53
C PHE A 64 0.47 10.08 -3.08
N LEU A 65 -0.37 10.99 -2.59
CA LEU A 65 -0.90 11.03 -1.23
C LEU A 65 0.23 11.07 -0.16
N PHE A 66 1.25 11.91 -0.39
CA PHE A 66 2.37 12.08 0.55
C PHE A 66 1.91 12.59 1.92
N TYR A 67 0.97 13.55 1.90
CA TYR A 67 0.33 14.12 3.08
C TYR A 67 -1.19 14.03 2.94
N ALA A 68 -1.83 13.39 3.91
CA ALA A 68 -3.27 13.16 3.89
C ALA A 68 -4.09 14.40 4.32
N SER A 69 -3.53 15.25 5.18
CA SER A 69 -4.20 16.41 5.77
C SER A 69 -3.26 17.63 5.91
N TRP A 70 -3.82 18.77 6.30
CA TRP A 70 -3.04 19.96 6.65
C TRP A 70 -2.20 19.75 7.90
N ASP A 71 -2.71 18.99 8.87
CA ASP A 71 -1.98 18.69 10.11
C ASP A 71 -0.74 17.84 9.81
N ASP A 72 -0.84 16.91 8.87
CA ASP A 72 0.25 16.07 8.39
C ASP A 72 1.34 16.90 7.65
N LEU A 73 0.91 17.88 6.85
CA LEU A 73 1.84 18.78 6.14
C LEU A 73 2.51 19.81 7.05
N LEU A 74 1.76 20.36 8.02
CA LEU A 74 2.21 21.45 8.90
C LEU A 74 2.83 20.94 10.19
N ALA A 75 2.79 19.64 10.46
CA ALA A 75 3.60 19.00 11.48
C ALA A 75 5.08 19.24 11.13
N SER A 76 5.64 20.32 11.68
CA SER A 76 7.08 20.56 11.67
C SER A 76 7.74 19.33 12.25
N GLY A 77 8.81 18.83 11.62
CA GLY A 77 9.63 17.69 12.08
C GLY A 77 10.25 17.82 13.48
N SER A 78 9.71 18.70 14.33
CA SER A 78 9.83 18.78 15.77
C SER A 78 8.52 18.41 16.47
N GLY A 79 7.72 17.52 15.91
CA GLY A 79 6.95 16.63 16.77
C GLY A 79 8.02 15.99 17.65
N GLN A 80 8.18 16.47 18.90
CA GLN A 80 8.63 15.57 19.93
C GLN A 80 7.80 14.33 19.67
N VAL A 81 8.49 13.25 19.28
CA VAL A 81 7.88 11.95 19.38
C VAL A 81 7.50 11.94 20.85
N GLU A 82 6.24 12.20 21.12
CA GLU A 82 5.63 11.61 22.28
C GLU A 82 5.82 10.13 21.98
N VAL A 83 6.96 9.63 22.45
CA VAL A 83 6.94 8.45 23.29
C VAL A 83 6.10 8.89 24.50
N GLY A 84 4.81 9.10 24.26
CA GLY A 84 3.92 8.20 24.90
C GLY A 84 4.59 6.84 24.77
N LYS A 85 5.17 6.39 25.90
CA LYS A 85 4.66 5.12 26.42
C LYS A 85 3.21 5.23 26.05
N GLY A 86 2.70 4.41 25.14
CA GLY A 86 1.28 4.50 24.88
C GLY A 86 0.62 4.59 26.25
N LYS A 87 -0.65 4.89 26.28
CA LYS A 87 -1.34 3.94 27.12
C LYS A 87 -0.90 2.56 26.55
N GLN A 88 0.11 1.91 27.16
CA GLN A 88 -0.15 0.74 27.98
C GLN A 88 -1.55 1.02 28.47
N GLY A 89 -2.52 0.68 27.61
CA GLY A 89 -3.71 0.05 28.07
C GLY A 89 -3.10 -0.97 29.00
N SER A 90 -3.17 -0.62 30.26
CA SER A 90 -2.89 -1.43 31.42
C SER A 90 -3.89 -2.61 31.47
N ALA A 91 -4.65 -2.81 30.39
CA ALA A 91 -5.22 -4.08 29.98
C ALA A 91 -4.16 -4.87 29.18
N PRO A 92 -3.71 -6.01 29.69
CA PRO A 92 -3.00 -7.01 28.90
C PRO A 92 -3.76 -7.26 27.59
N VAL A 93 -3.08 -7.17 26.44
CA VAL A 93 -3.63 -7.68 25.19
C VAL A 93 -3.66 -9.20 25.37
N SER A 94 -4.84 -9.81 25.34
CA SER A 94 -4.99 -11.26 25.50
C SER A 94 -5.01 -12.00 24.16
N ARG A 95 -5.21 -11.28 23.05
CA ARG A 95 -5.24 -11.79 21.67
C ARG A 95 -4.98 -10.68 20.66
N SER A 96 -4.49 -11.03 19.47
CA SER A 96 -4.49 -10.11 18.34
C SER A 96 -5.93 -9.81 17.92
N GLU A 97 -6.24 -8.55 17.65
CA GLU A 97 -7.63 -8.11 17.49
C GLU A 97 -7.78 -6.93 16.51
N LEU A 98 -9.04 -6.71 16.11
CA LEU A 98 -9.46 -5.56 15.30
C LEU A 98 -10.12 -4.53 16.22
N LEU A 99 -9.54 -3.35 16.28
CA LEU A 99 -10.05 -2.22 17.07
C LEU A 99 -10.97 -1.35 16.22
N SER A 100 -12.05 -0.86 16.82
CA SER A 100 -12.92 0.20 16.25
C SER A 100 -13.39 -0.07 14.82
N ARG A 101 -14.10 -1.18 14.59
CA ARG A 101 -14.68 -1.51 13.27
C ARG A 101 -15.85 -0.59 12.93
N SER A 102 -15.76 0.12 11.82
CA SER A 102 -16.82 1.00 11.33
C SER A 102 -16.92 0.96 9.80
N ALA A 103 -18.05 1.39 9.24
CA ALA A 103 -18.15 1.61 7.80
C ALA A 103 -17.50 2.95 7.45
N PRO A 104 -16.45 3.01 6.62
CA PRO A 104 -15.83 4.26 6.23
C PRO A 104 -16.70 5.02 5.23
N GLU A 105 -16.54 6.35 5.20
CA GLU A 105 -17.18 7.23 4.19
C GLU A 105 -16.93 6.75 2.75
N LEU A 106 -15.73 6.20 2.52
CA LEU A 106 -15.29 5.67 1.24
C LEU A 106 -16.19 4.55 0.69
N SER A 107 -16.92 3.83 1.56
CA SER A 107 -17.89 2.80 1.15
C SER A 107 -18.95 3.39 0.22
N SER A 108 -19.48 4.57 0.58
CA SER A 108 -20.52 5.25 -0.20
C SER A 108 -20.01 5.73 -1.56
N GLN A 109 -18.77 6.24 -1.59
CA GLN A 109 -18.10 6.72 -2.80
C GLN A 109 -17.85 5.58 -3.79
N LEU A 110 -17.53 4.39 -3.29
CA LEU A 110 -17.35 3.17 -4.09
C LEU A 110 -18.68 2.49 -4.48
N GLY A 111 -19.82 3.00 -4.04
CA GLY A 111 -21.14 2.40 -4.30
C GLY A 111 -21.43 1.13 -3.49
N LEU A 112 -20.67 0.86 -2.42
CA LEU A 112 -20.85 -0.29 -1.52
C LEU A 112 -21.93 0.02 -0.48
N LYS A 113 -23.20 -0.07 -0.89
CA LYS A 113 -24.35 0.36 -0.08
C LYS A 113 -25.07 -0.78 0.63
N THR A 114 -25.19 -1.93 -0.03
CA THR A 114 -26.02 -3.04 0.45
C THR A 114 -25.15 -4.28 0.66
N PRO A 115 -24.91 -4.74 1.91
CA PRO A 115 -23.93 -5.79 2.20
C PRO A 115 -24.10 -7.10 1.42
N ASP A 116 -25.31 -7.61 1.27
CA ASP A 116 -25.63 -8.87 0.56
C ASP A 116 -25.59 -8.77 -0.97
N ARG A 117 -25.53 -7.54 -1.52
CA ARG A 117 -25.42 -7.28 -2.96
C ARG A 117 -24.04 -6.77 -3.39
N ASP A 118 -23.47 -5.86 -2.60
CA ASP A 118 -22.27 -5.09 -2.92
C ASP A 118 -21.06 -5.50 -2.06
N GLY A 119 -21.30 -6.27 -0.98
CA GLY A 119 -20.30 -6.54 0.04
C GLY A 119 -20.21 -5.38 1.04
N ARG A 120 -19.27 -5.49 1.98
CA ARG A 120 -19.07 -4.50 3.03
C ARG A 120 -17.60 -4.14 3.15
N LEU A 121 -17.32 -2.85 3.17
CA LEU A 121 -16.01 -2.33 3.54
C LEU A 121 -16.05 -1.89 5.01
N GLU A 122 -15.07 -2.31 5.79
CA GLU A 122 -14.88 -1.93 7.19
C GLU A 122 -13.53 -1.24 7.34
N GLN A 123 -13.46 -0.13 8.08
CA GLN A 123 -12.22 0.49 8.53
C GLN A 123 -11.96 0.05 9.98
N THR A 124 -10.70 -0.24 10.28
CA THR A 124 -10.28 -0.76 11.58
C THR A 124 -8.79 -0.53 11.84
N THR A 125 -8.32 -0.85 13.04
CA THR A 125 -6.90 -0.97 13.36
C THR A 125 -6.61 -2.39 13.79
N ILE A 126 -5.66 -3.04 13.12
CA ILE A 126 -5.16 -4.36 13.54
C ILE A 126 -4.14 -4.15 14.64
N ARG A 127 -4.34 -4.77 15.80
CA ARG A 127 -3.39 -4.75 16.92
C ARG A 127 -2.84 -6.14 17.17
N GLY A 128 -1.51 -6.24 17.18
CA GLY A 128 -0.79 -7.49 17.38
C GLY A 128 -0.49 -7.79 18.84
N LEU A 129 -0.80 -9.01 19.26
CA LEU A 129 -0.44 -9.51 20.58
C LEU A 129 1.07 -9.70 20.71
N ARG A 130 1.69 -10.35 19.72
CA ARG A 130 3.09 -10.82 19.82
C ARG A 130 4.06 -9.65 19.74
N THR A 131 3.76 -8.73 18.84
CA THR A 131 4.68 -7.65 18.48
C THR A 131 4.33 -6.33 19.18
N GLY A 132 3.10 -6.20 19.69
CA GLY A 132 2.55 -4.95 20.21
C GLY A 132 2.30 -3.90 19.13
N LEU A 133 2.58 -4.20 17.86
CA LEU A 133 2.41 -3.28 16.74
C LEU A 133 0.94 -3.10 16.40
N SER A 134 0.62 -1.93 15.84
CA SER A 134 -0.72 -1.63 15.32
C SER A 134 -0.63 -1.07 13.91
N SER A 135 -1.59 -1.37 13.05
CA SER A 135 -1.65 -0.84 11.69
C SER A 135 -3.09 -0.52 11.28
N GLU A 136 -3.30 0.62 10.62
CA GLU A 136 -4.58 0.95 10.00
C GLU A 136 -4.89 -0.07 8.89
N ALA A 137 -6.13 -0.52 8.83
CA ALA A 137 -6.58 -1.46 7.83
C ALA A 137 -8.00 -1.17 7.35
N PHE A 138 -8.26 -1.57 6.11
CA PHE A 138 -9.60 -1.71 5.57
C PHE A 138 -9.85 -3.17 5.23
N VAL A 139 -11.02 -3.69 5.57
CA VAL A 139 -11.41 -5.07 5.26
C VAL A 139 -12.64 -5.05 4.38
N TYR A 140 -12.51 -5.58 3.17
CA TYR A 140 -13.64 -5.81 2.26
C TYR A 140 -14.12 -7.26 2.38
N LEU A 141 -15.40 -7.40 2.74
CA LEU A 141 -16.13 -8.66 2.78
C LEU A 141 -17.01 -8.77 1.53
N PRO A 142 -16.95 -9.89 0.78
CA PRO A 142 -17.73 -10.05 -0.45
C PRO A 142 -19.23 -10.20 -0.13
N PRO A 143 -20.14 -9.93 -1.09
CA PRO A 143 -21.59 -10.08 -0.89
C PRO A 143 -21.99 -11.46 -0.37
N ASP A 144 -21.32 -12.50 -0.88
CA ASP A 144 -21.51 -13.90 -0.47
C ASP A 144 -21.31 -14.15 1.03
N TYR A 145 -20.54 -13.29 1.72
CA TYR A 145 -20.37 -13.36 3.17
C TYR A 145 -21.70 -13.10 3.91
N PHE A 146 -22.63 -12.38 3.33
CA PHE A 146 -23.89 -11.99 3.99
C PHE A 146 -25.09 -12.86 3.57
N LYS A 147 -24.91 -13.80 2.64
CA LYS A 147 -25.96 -14.72 2.21
C LYS A 147 -26.22 -15.78 3.28
N ALA A 148 -27.49 -16.08 3.53
CA ALA A 148 -27.91 -17.08 4.52
C ALA A 148 -27.29 -18.47 4.25
N ASP A 149 -27.27 -18.89 2.98
CA ASP A 149 -26.72 -20.19 2.56
C ASP A 149 -25.21 -20.31 2.80
N ASN A 150 -24.52 -19.18 2.97
CA ASN A 150 -23.08 -19.12 3.26
C ASN A 150 -22.77 -18.85 4.75
N ALA A 151 -23.76 -18.91 5.66
CA ALA A 151 -23.58 -18.53 7.06
C ALA A 151 -22.46 -19.30 7.80
N LYS A 152 -22.12 -20.51 7.35
CA LYS A 152 -21.04 -21.34 7.91
C LYS A 152 -19.80 -21.44 7.00
N ARG A 153 -19.82 -20.77 5.84
CA ARG A 153 -18.73 -20.82 4.87
C ARG A 153 -17.56 -19.95 5.33
N ASN A 154 -16.37 -20.52 5.28
CA ASN A 154 -15.11 -19.79 5.41
C ASN A 154 -14.67 -19.28 4.04
N PHE A 155 -13.99 -18.13 4.02
CA PHE A 155 -13.58 -17.46 2.78
C PHE A 155 -12.05 -17.37 2.70
N PRO A 156 -11.46 -17.46 1.50
CA PRO A 156 -10.06 -17.12 1.31
C PRO A 156 -9.80 -15.66 1.71
N VAL A 157 -8.57 -15.39 2.16
CA VAL A 157 -8.12 -14.07 2.58
C VAL A 157 -6.93 -13.66 1.73
N VAL A 158 -7.01 -12.45 1.19
CA VAL A 158 -5.89 -11.78 0.53
C VAL A 158 -5.50 -10.56 1.37
N VAL A 159 -4.30 -10.60 1.96
CA VAL A 159 -3.74 -9.44 2.64
C VAL A 159 -3.05 -8.56 1.58
N VAL A 160 -3.56 -7.36 1.37
CA VAL A 160 -3.07 -6.40 0.39
C VAL A 160 -2.22 -5.35 1.09
N LEU A 161 -0.91 -5.39 0.89
CA LEU A 161 0.06 -4.50 1.52
C LEU A 161 0.27 -3.26 0.67
N THR A 162 0.28 -2.08 1.28
CA THR A 162 0.64 -0.84 0.58
C THR A 162 2.11 -0.82 0.17
N GLY A 163 2.44 -0.10 -0.90
CA GLY A 163 3.82 0.33 -1.15
C GLY A 163 4.21 1.46 -0.20
N TYR A 164 5.49 1.74 -0.03
CA TYR A 164 5.99 2.82 0.83
C TYR A 164 5.90 4.18 0.13
N PRO A 165 5.52 5.27 0.84
CA PRO A 165 5.03 5.35 2.23
C PRO A 165 3.51 5.14 2.38
N GLY A 166 2.87 4.58 1.36
CA GLY A 166 1.45 4.71 1.05
C GLY A 166 0.43 4.30 2.13
N ASP A 167 -0.65 5.07 2.16
CA ASP A 167 -1.87 4.87 2.97
C ASP A 167 -2.80 3.83 2.30
N PRO A 168 -3.41 2.88 3.06
CA PRO A 168 -4.34 1.89 2.51
C PRO A 168 -5.56 2.51 1.80
N LYS A 169 -5.96 3.75 2.11
CA LYS A 169 -6.98 4.51 1.39
C LYS A 169 -6.65 4.70 -0.10
N VAL A 170 -5.37 4.69 -0.49
CA VAL A 170 -4.98 4.74 -1.91
C VAL A 170 -5.42 3.46 -2.63
N LEU A 171 -5.22 2.29 -2.02
CA LEU A 171 -5.64 1.01 -2.58
C LEU A 171 -7.16 0.90 -2.65
N VAL A 172 -7.83 1.34 -1.59
CA VAL A 172 -9.28 1.23 -1.45
C VAL A 172 -10.00 2.24 -2.33
N GLY A 173 -9.58 3.51 -2.32
CA GLY A 173 -10.31 4.61 -2.93
C GLY A 173 -9.81 5.03 -4.31
N ARG A 174 -8.51 4.96 -4.57
CA ARG A 174 -7.94 5.42 -5.85
C ARG A 174 -7.66 4.32 -6.84
N GLN A 175 -7.26 3.16 -6.34
CA GLN A 175 -7.17 1.94 -7.14
C GLN A 175 -8.50 1.18 -7.16
N GLU A 176 -9.49 1.63 -6.35
CA GLU A 176 -10.85 1.08 -6.27
C GLU A 176 -10.88 -0.45 -6.08
N LEU A 177 -9.89 -1.04 -5.38
CA LEU A 177 -9.74 -2.50 -5.33
C LEU A 177 -10.96 -3.26 -4.78
N PRO A 178 -11.71 -2.77 -3.77
CA PRO A 178 -12.97 -3.43 -3.37
C PRO A 178 -14.01 -3.47 -4.48
N LYS A 179 -14.12 -2.40 -5.27
CA LYS A 179 -15.05 -2.32 -6.38
C LYS A 179 -14.61 -3.22 -7.53
N LEU A 180 -13.31 -3.25 -7.85
CA LEU A 180 -12.74 -4.21 -8.79
C LEU A 180 -12.97 -5.66 -8.34
N ALA A 181 -12.81 -5.97 -7.05
CA ALA A 181 -13.10 -7.30 -6.50
C ALA A 181 -14.56 -7.69 -6.74
N LEU A 182 -15.50 -6.78 -6.49
CA LEU A 182 -16.92 -7.00 -6.74
C LEU A 182 -17.22 -7.20 -8.22
N GLU A 183 -16.61 -6.42 -9.11
CA GLU A 183 -16.77 -6.52 -10.56
C GLU A 183 -16.25 -7.86 -11.10
N GLU A 184 -15.06 -8.28 -10.67
CA GLU A 184 -14.46 -9.58 -11.03
C GLU A 184 -15.27 -10.76 -10.49
N LEU A 185 -15.85 -10.62 -9.29
CA LEU A 185 -16.74 -11.62 -8.70
C LEU A 185 -18.06 -11.72 -9.49
N ARG A 186 -18.72 -10.58 -9.78
CA ARG A 186 -19.98 -10.54 -10.54
C ARG A 186 -19.81 -11.09 -11.96
N ALA A 187 -18.64 -10.91 -12.55
CA ALA A 187 -18.31 -11.47 -13.85
C ALA A 187 -17.93 -12.96 -13.81
N GLY A 188 -17.93 -13.61 -12.64
CA GLY A 188 -17.58 -15.03 -12.50
C GLY A 188 -16.10 -15.34 -12.72
N ARG A 189 -15.22 -14.34 -12.69
CA ARG A 189 -13.78 -14.50 -12.94
C ARG A 189 -12.96 -14.74 -11.67
N THR A 190 -13.55 -14.51 -10.51
CA THR A 190 -12.96 -14.79 -9.20
C THR A 190 -13.98 -15.47 -8.28
N GLN A 191 -13.49 -16.28 -7.34
CA GLN A 191 -14.28 -16.75 -6.21
C GLN A 191 -14.48 -15.61 -5.19
N PRO A 192 -15.51 -15.69 -4.32
CA PRO A 192 -15.65 -14.74 -3.22
C PRO A 192 -14.46 -14.83 -2.25
N MET A 193 -13.80 -13.70 -1.98
CA MET A 193 -12.64 -13.61 -1.08
C MET A 193 -12.72 -12.36 -0.20
N ILE A 194 -12.14 -12.44 0.99
CA ILE A 194 -11.95 -11.31 1.89
C ILE A 194 -10.63 -10.62 1.53
N TYR A 195 -10.65 -9.30 1.40
CA TYR A 195 -9.45 -8.49 1.13
C TYR A 195 -9.16 -7.59 2.32
N ALA A 196 -8.00 -7.74 2.94
CA ALA A 196 -7.53 -6.89 4.04
C ALA A 196 -6.43 -5.96 3.51
N PHE A 197 -6.75 -4.68 3.30
CA PHE A 197 -5.81 -3.65 2.86
C PHE A 197 -5.10 -3.08 4.08
N VAL A 198 -3.80 -3.32 4.21
CA VAL A 198 -3.04 -2.98 5.42
C VAL A 198 -1.86 -2.08 5.05
N GLN A 199 -1.61 -1.07 5.88
CA GLN A 199 -0.42 -0.24 5.75
C GLN A 199 0.84 -1.07 6.05
N SER A 200 1.76 -1.16 5.09
CA SER A 200 3.04 -1.88 5.26
C SER A 200 4.01 -1.15 6.18
N THR A 201 3.95 0.19 6.20
CA THR A 201 4.76 1.07 7.05
C THR A 201 4.14 1.19 8.45
N VAL A 202 4.37 0.21 9.31
CA VAL A 202 3.78 0.13 10.66
C VAL A 202 4.50 0.95 11.74
N VAL A 203 5.64 1.54 11.39
CA VAL A 203 6.47 2.42 12.26
C VAL A 203 6.91 3.65 11.46
N PRO A 204 5.96 4.50 11.02
CA PRO A 204 6.29 5.68 10.22
C PRO A 204 7.23 6.63 10.99
N PRO A 205 8.13 7.35 10.30
CA PRO A 205 8.31 7.38 8.84
C PRO A 205 9.22 6.26 8.31
N ARG A 206 9.65 5.31 9.14
CA ARG A 206 10.65 4.31 8.77
C ARG A 206 10.05 3.19 7.91
N ASP A 207 10.61 2.97 6.73
CA ASP A 207 10.34 1.75 5.97
C ASP A 207 11.13 0.58 6.56
N THR A 208 10.44 -0.46 7.00
CA THR A 208 11.10 -1.65 7.56
C THR A 208 11.30 -2.74 6.53
N GLU A 209 10.80 -2.57 5.30
CA GLU A 209 10.84 -3.60 4.26
C GLU A 209 10.25 -4.94 4.78
N CYS A 210 9.22 -4.81 5.63
CA CYS A 210 8.58 -5.88 6.39
C CYS A 210 9.57 -6.79 7.14
N THR A 211 10.58 -6.21 7.78
CA THR A 211 11.68 -6.91 8.47
C THR A 211 11.53 -6.84 9.99
N ASP A 212 11.85 -7.94 10.67
CA ASP A 212 12.10 -7.94 12.10
C ASP A 212 13.48 -7.34 12.38
N VAL A 213 13.47 -6.08 12.83
CA VAL A 213 14.71 -5.34 13.11
C VAL A 213 15.28 -5.79 14.45
N PRO A 214 16.56 -6.21 14.55
CA PRO A 214 17.16 -6.59 15.83
C PRO A 214 17.07 -5.47 16.87
N GLY A 215 16.52 -5.77 18.04
CA GLY A 215 16.29 -4.78 19.11
C GLY A 215 15.24 -3.71 18.76
N GLY A 216 14.49 -3.89 17.68
CA GLY A 216 13.53 -2.93 17.14
C GLY A 216 12.18 -3.57 16.78
N PRO A 217 11.38 -2.90 15.95
CA PRO A 217 10.04 -3.37 15.60
C PRO A 217 10.09 -4.71 14.84
N GLN A 218 9.18 -5.61 15.21
CA GLN A 218 9.05 -6.96 14.66
C GLN A 218 7.97 -7.00 13.57
N VAL A 219 8.23 -6.36 12.43
CA VAL A 219 7.23 -6.14 11.37
C VAL A 219 6.96 -7.39 10.54
N GLU A 220 7.97 -8.24 10.32
CA GLU A 220 7.79 -9.52 9.62
C GLU A 220 6.85 -10.42 10.43
N THR A 221 7.11 -10.53 11.74
CA THR A 221 6.28 -11.29 12.68
C THR A 221 4.86 -10.74 12.76
N PHE A 222 4.68 -9.41 12.73
CA PHE A 222 3.35 -8.79 12.74
C PHE A 222 2.49 -9.23 11.55
N PHE A 223 3.04 -9.13 10.32
CA PHE A 223 2.30 -9.55 9.13
C PHE A 223 2.13 -11.07 9.02
N ALA A 224 3.11 -11.85 9.48
CA ALA A 224 3.07 -13.30 9.36
C ALA A 224 2.17 -13.97 10.43
N GLN A 225 1.98 -13.35 11.58
CA GLN A 225 1.30 -13.97 12.71
C GLN A 225 0.16 -13.11 13.25
N ASP A 226 0.44 -11.89 13.68
CA ASP A 226 -0.55 -11.05 14.36
C ASP A 226 -1.73 -10.67 13.45
N VAL A 227 -1.46 -10.31 12.19
CA VAL A 227 -2.50 -9.97 11.20
C VAL A 227 -3.41 -11.17 10.90
N PRO A 228 -2.91 -12.36 10.53
CA PRO A 228 -3.75 -13.54 10.35
C PRO A 228 -4.56 -13.90 11.60
N ASP A 229 -3.97 -13.81 12.79
CA ASP A 229 -4.65 -14.16 14.05
C ASP A 229 -5.79 -13.18 14.37
N ALA A 230 -5.57 -11.87 14.16
CA ALA A 230 -6.61 -10.85 14.33
C ALA A 230 -7.79 -11.04 13.35
N LEU A 231 -7.49 -11.35 12.08
CA LEU A 231 -8.52 -11.59 11.07
C LEU A 231 -9.29 -12.89 11.34
N ARG A 232 -8.63 -13.96 11.78
CA ARG A 232 -9.29 -15.21 12.23
C ARG A 232 -10.22 -15.01 13.41
N ALA A 233 -9.85 -14.14 14.35
CA ALA A 233 -10.68 -13.85 15.52
C ALA A 233 -11.95 -13.07 15.17
N ALA A 234 -11.98 -12.37 14.03
CA ALA A 234 -13.04 -11.43 13.68
C ALA A 234 -13.95 -11.89 12.52
N TYR A 235 -13.45 -12.75 11.62
CA TYR A 235 -14.13 -13.11 10.37
C TYR A 235 -14.10 -14.62 10.09
N ARG A 236 -15.06 -15.11 9.28
CA ARG A 236 -15.07 -16.48 8.74
C ARG A 236 -14.03 -16.63 7.62
N VAL A 237 -12.79 -16.86 8.01
CA VAL A 237 -11.63 -16.98 7.11
C VAL A 237 -11.21 -18.44 6.96
N ALA A 238 -10.50 -18.75 5.88
CA ALA A 238 -9.94 -20.07 5.66
C ALA A 238 -9.06 -20.51 6.85
N PRO A 239 -9.21 -21.75 7.36
CA PRO A 239 -8.47 -22.20 8.54
C PRO A 239 -7.00 -22.51 8.24
N THR A 240 -6.68 -22.92 7.02
CA THR A 240 -5.35 -23.35 6.60
C THR A 240 -4.71 -22.37 5.63
N ARG A 241 -3.38 -22.44 5.48
CA ARG A 241 -2.60 -21.60 4.55
C ARG A 241 -3.08 -21.61 3.09
N ASP A 242 -3.78 -22.67 2.68
CA ASP A 242 -4.25 -22.84 1.30
C ASP A 242 -5.24 -21.75 0.89
N GLY A 243 -5.92 -21.14 1.87
CA GLY A 243 -6.83 -20.02 1.64
C GLY A 243 -6.22 -18.65 1.93
N TRP A 244 -4.91 -18.54 2.11
CA TRP A 244 -4.23 -17.28 2.46
C TRP A 244 -3.21 -16.87 1.41
N GLY A 245 -3.40 -15.66 0.88
CA GLY A 245 -2.49 -15.02 -0.06
C GLY A 245 -2.12 -13.61 0.35
N LEU A 246 -1.04 -13.11 -0.25
CA LEU A 246 -0.55 -11.74 -0.07
C LEU A 246 -0.47 -11.05 -1.42
N MET A 247 -0.72 -9.75 -1.51
CA MET A 247 -0.34 -9.00 -2.71
C MET A 247 -0.05 -7.54 -2.38
N GLY A 248 0.60 -6.83 -3.28
CA GLY A 248 0.83 -5.40 -3.08
C GLY A 248 1.61 -4.76 -4.23
N PRO A 249 1.54 -3.43 -4.38
CA PRO A 249 2.38 -2.72 -5.30
C PRO A 249 3.73 -2.36 -4.66
N SER A 250 4.78 -2.23 -5.47
CA SER A 250 6.08 -1.69 -5.05
C SER A 250 6.67 -2.42 -3.81
N SER A 251 7.04 -1.72 -2.74
CA SER A 251 7.52 -2.35 -1.50
C SER A 251 6.51 -3.34 -0.90
N GLY A 252 5.20 -3.11 -1.07
CA GLY A 252 4.15 -4.06 -0.69
C GLY A 252 4.21 -5.35 -1.52
N GLY A 253 4.61 -5.27 -2.79
CA GLY A 253 4.85 -6.42 -3.67
C GLY A 253 6.09 -7.22 -3.25
N TYR A 254 7.16 -6.52 -2.86
CA TYR A 254 8.34 -7.14 -2.24
C TYR A 254 7.95 -7.85 -0.92
N CYS A 255 7.26 -7.15 -0.03
CA CYS A 255 6.79 -7.71 1.24
C CYS A 255 5.90 -8.93 1.04
N ALA A 256 4.96 -8.89 0.09
CA ALA A 256 4.09 -10.02 -0.22
C ALA A 256 4.88 -11.26 -0.65
N ALA A 257 5.83 -11.10 -1.58
CA ALA A 257 6.70 -12.19 -2.02
C ALA A 257 7.58 -12.71 -0.88
N LYS A 258 8.20 -11.79 -0.11
CA LYS A 258 9.06 -12.12 1.02
C LYS A 258 8.31 -12.94 2.07
N LEU A 259 7.15 -12.46 2.51
CA LEU A 259 6.35 -13.09 3.56
C LEU A 259 5.85 -14.47 3.11
N ALA A 260 5.40 -14.63 1.87
CA ALA A 260 5.01 -15.95 1.36
C ALA A 260 6.20 -16.93 1.30
N MET A 261 7.37 -16.47 0.85
CA MET A 261 8.56 -17.33 0.78
C MET A 261 9.12 -17.72 2.14
N ARG A 262 9.03 -16.84 3.14
CA ARG A 262 9.60 -17.06 4.48
C ARG A 262 8.60 -17.69 5.45
N HIS A 263 7.31 -17.50 5.22
CA HIS A 263 6.20 -18.05 6.00
C HIS A 263 5.27 -18.87 5.11
N SER A 264 5.86 -19.82 4.39
CA SER A 264 5.11 -20.79 3.58
C SER A 264 4.27 -21.74 4.42
N ASP A 265 4.32 -21.67 5.75
CA ASP A 265 3.36 -22.34 6.65
C ASP A 265 2.07 -21.53 6.84
N LYS A 266 2.08 -20.24 6.51
CA LYS A 266 0.95 -19.31 6.66
C LYS A 266 0.30 -18.90 5.35
N PHE A 267 1.09 -18.78 4.29
CA PHE A 267 0.61 -18.31 2.99
C PHE A 267 0.96 -19.29 1.88
N THR A 268 0.10 -19.38 0.86
CA THR A 268 0.33 -20.26 -0.30
C THR A 268 0.65 -19.48 -1.58
N ALA A 269 0.21 -18.22 -1.68
CA ALA A 269 0.36 -17.42 -2.88
C ALA A 269 0.75 -15.96 -2.58
N ALA A 270 1.53 -15.35 -3.48
CA ALA A 270 1.83 -13.92 -3.44
C ALA A 270 1.74 -13.24 -4.82
N GLY A 271 1.16 -12.05 -4.89
CA GLY A 271 1.16 -11.20 -6.09
C GLY A 271 2.04 -9.96 -5.90
N SER A 272 3.17 -9.90 -6.61
CA SER A 272 4.08 -8.75 -6.59
C SER A 272 3.80 -7.83 -7.78
N VAL A 273 3.16 -6.68 -7.53
CA VAL A 273 2.79 -5.70 -8.57
C VAL A 273 3.85 -4.61 -8.65
N SER A 274 4.67 -4.67 -9.69
CA SER A 274 5.83 -3.78 -9.88
C SER A 274 6.73 -3.72 -8.65
N GLY A 275 6.79 -4.82 -7.90
CA GLY A 275 7.67 -4.95 -6.76
C GLY A 275 9.11 -5.24 -7.18
N TYR A 276 9.95 -5.36 -6.18
CA TYR A 276 11.34 -5.79 -6.27
C TYR A 276 11.53 -7.03 -5.38
N PHE A 277 12.70 -7.64 -5.44
CA PHE A 277 13.01 -8.93 -4.83
C PHE A 277 14.22 -8.86 -3.89
N LYS A 278 14.62 -7.65 -3.53
CA LYS A 278 15.65 -7.37 -2.54
C LYS A 278 15.26 -6.14 -1.73
N ALA A 279 15.26 -6.25 -0.40
CA ALA A 279 15.01 -5.10 0.47
C ALA A 279 15.91 -3.91 0.08
N LEU A 280 15.30 -2.73 -0.05
CA LEU A 280 16.05 -1.51 -0.31
C LEU A 280 16.83 -1.10 0.95
N LYS A 281 17.91 -0.35 0.73
CA LYS A 281 18.66 0.33 1.78
C LYS A 281 18.96 1.74 1.32
N ASP A 282 18.34 2.69 1.98
CA ASP A 282 18.34 4.12 1.68
C ASP A 282 18.10 4.93 2.97
N ALA A 283 17.80 6.22 2.83
CA ALA A 283 17.59 7.11 3.96
C ALA A 283 16.30 6.81 4.77
N THR A 284 15.29 6.16 4.19
CA THR A 284 14.02 5.90 4.88
C THR A 284 14.02 4.57 5.63
N THR A 285 14.91 3.66 5.25
CA THR A 285 15.04 2.32 5.85
C THR A 285 16.01 2.28 7.04
N GLY A 286 17.12 3.01 6.94
CA GLY A 286 18.20 2.97 7.95
C GLY A 286 18.92 1.62 7.98
N ASP A 287 19.42 1.22 9.16
CA ASP A 287 19.98 -0.14 9.33
C ASP A 287 18.90 -1.13 9.79
N LEU A 288 18.42 -1.95 8.86
CA LEU A 288 17.42 -2.98 9.12
C LEU A 288 18.00 -4.23 9.81
N TRP A 289 19.33 -4.42 9.76
CA TRP A 289 19.95 -5.70 10.09
C TRP A 289 20.98 -5.63 11.22
N ALA A 290 21.18 -4.46 11.81
CA ALA A 290 22.21 -4.23 12.84
C ALA A 290 23.60 -4.77 12.40
N GLY A 291 23.96 -4.52 11.14
CA GLY A 291 25.19 -5.04 10.51
C GLY A 291 25.20 -6.53 10.16
N SER A 292 24.16 -7.31 10.47
CA SER A 292 24.11 -8.74 10.18
C SER A 292 23.97 -9.06 8.69
N LYS A 293 25.02 -9.62 8.10
CA LYS A 293 25.00 -10.12 6.72
C LYS A 293 23.99 -11.26 6.53
N ALA A 294 23.85 -12.12 7.54
CA ALA A 294 22.89 -13.23 7.48
C ALA A 294 21.46 -12.69 7.37
N LEU A 295 21.06 -11.74 8.21
CA LEU A 295 19.73 -11.14 8.13
C LEU A 295 19.51 -10.39 6.81
N ARG A 296 20.52 -9.66 6.33
CA ARG A 296 20.46 -9.00 5.02
C ARG A 296 20.21 -10.01 3.88
N ASN A 297 20.96 -11.10 3.85
CA ASN A 297 20.83 -12.14 2.83
C ASN A 297 19.45 -12.81 2.89
N GLU A 298 18.93 -13.02 4.09
CA GLU A 298 17.61 -13.57 4.33
C GLU A 298 16.46 -12.65 3.87
N ASN A 299 16.77 -11.35 3.65
CA ASN A 299 15.93 -10.28 3.08
C ASN A 299 16.25 -9.97 1.59
N ASP A 300 17.04 -10.82 0.94
CA ASP A 300 17.34 -10.76 -0.49
C ASP A 300 16.78 -12.04 -1.12
N LEU A 301 15.62 -11.95 -1.77
CA LEU A 301 14.92 -13.12 -2.31
C LEU A 301 15.67 -13.73 -3.49
N ILE A 302 16.46 -12.94 -4.23
CA ILE A 302 17.40 -13.44 -5.24
C ILE A 302 18.46 -14.32 -4.57
N TRP A 303 19.09 -13.81 -3.50
CA TRP A 303 20.06 -14.58 -2.73
C TRP A 303 19.43 -15.86 -2.17
N ARG A 304 18.19 -15.80 -1.67
CA ARG A 304 17.48 -17.00 -1.18
C ARG A 304 17.33 -18.06 -2.25
N LEU A 305 16.90 -17.70 -3.47
CA LEU A 305 16.73 -18.69 -4.55
C LEU A 305 18.06 -19.29 -5.00
N GLU A 306 19.17 -18.55 -4.84
CA GLU A 306 20.51 -19.05 -5.16
C GLU A 306 21.10 -19.94 -4.04
N ASN A 307 20.69 -19.76 -2.78
CA ASN A 307 21.40 -20.32 -1.61
C ASN A 307 20.53 -21.17 -0.67
N ARG A 308 19.20 -21.19 -0.86
CA ARG A 308 18.24 -21.90 0.01
C ARG A 308 17.30 -22.76 -0.86
N PRO A 309 16.76 -23.85 -0.30
CA PRO A 309 15.70 -24.59 -0.97
C PRO A 309 14.48 -23.68 -1.27
N PRO A 310 13.92 -23.72 -2.50
CA PRO A 310 12.73 -22.95 -2.83
C PRO A 310 11.52 -23.39 -1.98
N PRO A 311 10.72 -22.45 -1.44
CA PRO A 311 9.53 -22.77 -0.65
C PRO A 311 8.35 -23.20 -1.54
N PRO A 312 7.41 -24.02 -1.03
CA PRO A 312 6.25 -24.50 -1.79
C PRO A 312 5.13 -23.45 -1.83
N VAL A 313 5.36 -22.36 -2.56
CA VAL A 313 4.41 -21.27 -2.79
C VAL A 313 4.30 -20.93 -4.27
N SER A 314 3.24 -20.24 -4.65
CA SER A 314 3.09 -19.63 -5.98
C SER A 314 3.31 -18.12 -5.89
N ILE A 315 4.04 -17.53 -6.83
CA ILE A 315 4.24 -16.08 -6.89
C ILE A 315 3.91 -15.56 -8.28
N LEU A 316 3.06 -14.54 -8.38
CA LEU A 316 2.87 -13.78 -9.60
C LEU A 316 3.79 -12.56 -9.59
N VAL A 317 4.62 -12.45 -10.62
CA VAL A 317 5.43 -11.26 -10.89
C VAL A 317 4.72 -10.43 -11.95
N ALA A 318 4.05 -9.36 -11.52
CA ALA A 318 3.33 -8.45 -12.39
C ALA A 318 4.16 -7.16 -12.58
N SER A 319 4.45 -6.73 -13.80
CA SER A 319 5.32 -5.55 -14.03
C SER A 319 5.14 -4.97 -15.45
N ALA A 320 5.92 -3.96 -15.81
CA ALA A 320 6.01 -3.44 -17.17
C ALA A 320 7.43 -3.62 -17.74
N ARG A 321 7.54 -4.15 -18.97
CA ARG A 321 8.83 -4.42 -19.62
C ARG A 321 9.66 -3.16 -19.85
N LYS A 322 8.99 -2.04 -20.13
CA LYS A 322 9.60 -0.72 -20.30
C LYS A 322 9.00 0.26 -19.29
N GLY A 323 9.86 1.05 -18.63
CA GLY A 323 9.49 2.11 -17.69
C GLY A 323 9.64 1.74 -16.21
N GLU A 324 9.59 0.45 -15.87
CA GLU A 324 9.89 -0.05 -14.53
C GLU A 324 11.39 -0.28 -14.33
N LYS A 325 12.01 0.49 -13.45
CA LYS A 325 13.47 0.42 -13.20
C LYS A 325 13.91 -0.94 -12.65
N LYS A 326 13.02 -1.65 -11.95
CA LYS A 326 13.28 -2.93 -11.28
C LYS A 326 12.90 -4.15 -12.13
N PHE A 327 12.43 -3.95 -13.36
CA PHE A 327 12.07 -5.06 -14.25
C PHE A 327 13.19 -6.09 -14.47
N PRO A 328 14.48 -5.71 -14.69
CA PRO A 328 15.55 -6.70 -14.83
C PRO A 328 15.77 -7.57 -13.58
N GLU A 329 15.53 -7.01 -12.39
CA GLU A 329 15.59 -7.75 -11.12
C GLU A 329 14.43 -8.74 -11.02
N ALA A 330 13.24 -8.35 -11.48
CA ALA A 330 12.06 -9.20 -11.55
C ALA A 330 12.28 -10.39 -12.50
N GLU A 331 12.83 -10.16 -13.70
CA GLU A 331 13.17 -11.25 -14.64
C GLU A 331 14.23 -12.19 -14.04
N ARG A 332 15.21 -11.66 -13.31
CA ARG A 332 16.19 -12.50 -12.60
C ARG A 332 15.53 -13.39 -11.55
N PHE A 333 14.57 -12.85 -10.78
CA PHE A 333 13.82 -13.64 -9.82
C PHE A 333 13.06 -14.79 -10.50
N VAL A 334 12.36 -14.50 -11.61
CA VAL A 334 11.64 -15.50 -12.41
C VAL A 334 12.59 -16.58 -12.93
N ALA A 335 13.74 -16.19 -13.47
CA ALA A 335 14.72 -17.13 -14.02
C ALA A 335 15.35 -18.07 -12.96
N LEU A 336 15.38 -17.64 -11.70
CA LEU A 336 15.92 -18.44 -10.59
C LEU A 336 14.87 -19.38 -9.96
N ALA A 337 13.59 -19.25 -10.32
CA ALA A 337 12.53 -20.07 -9.76
C ALA A 337 12.73 -21.55 -10.11
N LYS A 338 12.61 -22.42 -9.09
CA LYS A 338 12.71 -23.87 -9.23
C LYS A 338 11.65 -24.53 -8.35
N PRO A 339 11.09 -25.69 -8.76
CA PRO A 339 10.17 -26.44 -7.90
C PRO A 339 10.75 -26.67 -6.49
N PRO A 340 9.92 -26.61 -5.43
CA PRO A 340 8.45 -26.50 -5.45
C PRO A 340 7.89 -25.07 -5.58
N LEU A 341 8.74 -24.04 -5.68
CA LEU A 341 8.30 -22.68 -5.96
C LEU A 341 7.78 -22.60 -7.40
N GLN A 342 6.59 -22.02 -7.57
CA GLN A 342 6.03 -21.68 -8.88
C GLN A 342 6.04 -20.17 -9.06
N VAL A 343 6.51 -19.70 -10.20
CA VAL A 343 6.48 -18.27 -10.55
C VAL A 343 5.77 -18.09 -11.87
N ASP A 344 4.66 -17.36 -11.83
CA ASP A 344 3.89 -16.92 -12.99
C ASP A 344 4.18 -15.44 -13.26
N THR A 345 3.95 -14.96 -14.48
CA THR A 345 4.24 -13.56 -14.86
C THR A 345 3.06 -12.87 -15.53
N ALA A 346 2.87 -11.59 -15.24
CA ALA A 346 1.91 -10.73 -15.94
C ALA A 346 2.58 -9.41 -16.35
N TYR A 347 2.95 -9.28 -17.62
CA TYR A 347 3.73 -8.12 -18.09
C TYR A 347 2.98 -7.23 -19.06
N LEU A 348 3.00 -5.94 -18.77
CA LEU A 348 2.65 -4.89 -19.72
C LEU A 348 3.86 -4.60 -20.63
N ALA A 349 3.60 -4.22 -21.88
CA ALA A 349 4.65 -3.78 -22.79
C ALA A 349 5.38 -2.52 -22.26
N GLU A 350 4.61 -1.59 -21.70
CA GLU A 350 5.09 -0.33 -21.15
C GLU A 350 4.24 0.16 -19.98
N GLY A 351 4.89 0.85 -19.05
CA GLY A 351 4.30 1.43 -17.84
C GLY A 351 5.39 1.95 -16.90
N GLY A 352 5.14 3.09 -16.27
CA GLY A 352 6.02 3.62 -15.22
C GLY A 352 5.60 3.17 -13.83
N HIS A 353 6.43 3.45 -12.83
CA HIS A 353 6.16 3.12 -11.43
C HIS A 353 5.13 4.05 -10.79
N ASN A 354 3.85 3.84 -11.13
CA ASN A 354 2.75 4.70 -10.73
C ASN A 354 1.39 3.97 -10.68
N LEU A 355 0.41 4.64 -10.08
CA LEU A 355 -0.95 4.13 -9.87
C LEU A 355 -1.67 3.71 -11.16
N LYS A 356 -1.37 4.33 -12.30
CA LYS A 356 -1.99 3.95 -13.59
C LYS A 356 -1.47 2.58 -14.06
N THR A 357 -0.19 2.32 -13.93
CA THR A 357 0.40 1.02 -14.27
C THR A 357 -0.12 -0.06 -13.32
N PHE A 358 -0.14 0.21 -12.01
CA PHE A 358 -0.64 -0.75 -11.02
C PHE A 358 -2.12 -1.09 -11.28
N GLY A 359 -2.94 -0.07 -11.57
CA GLY A 359 -4.35 -0.22 -11.95
C GLY A 359 -4.59 -1.21 -13.09
N ARG A 360 -3.70 -1.24 -14.08
CA ARG A 360 -3.78 -2.16 -15.23
C ARG A 360 -3.37 -3.59 -14.90
N LEU A 361 -2.61 -3.81 -13.83
CA LEU A 361 -2.12 -5.12 -13.41
C LEU A 361 -3.05 -5.81 -12.41
N TRP A 362 -3.90 -5.07 -11.69
CA TRP A 362 -4.77 -5.63 -10.65
C TRP A 362 -5.77 -6.67 -11.13
N PRO A 363 -6.49 -6.51 -12.26
CA PRO A 363 -7.48 -7.50 -12.67
C PRO A 363 -6.85 -8.89 -12.84
N GLU A 364 -5.71 -8.96 -13.53
CA GLU A 364 -5.01 -10.23 -13.73
C GLU A 364 -4.41 -10.77 -12.43
N THR A 365 -3.85 -9.89 -11.59
CA THR A 365 -3.32 -10.28 -10.28
C THR A 365 -4.38 -10.89 -9.37
N MET A 366 -5.59 -10.32 -9.35
CA MET A 366 -6.70 -10.81 -8.53
C MET A 366 -7.29 -12.12 -9.05
N ARG A 367 -7.42 -12.26 -10.37
CA ARG A 367 -7.85 -13.54 -11.01
C ARG A 367 -6.86 -14.65 -10.71
N TRP A 368 -5.58 -14.38 -10.92
CA TRP A 368 -4.52 -15.32 -10.61
C TRP A 368 -4.53 -15.70 -9.13
N MET A 369 -4.60 -14.73 -8.21
CA MET A 369 -4.66 -14.99 -6.77
C MET A 369 -5.86 -15.87 -6.43
N SER A 370 -7.03 -15.56 -7.00
CA SER A 370 -8.24 -16.34 -6.82
C SER A 370 -8.09 -17.80 -7.24
N SER A 371 -7.35 -18.08 -8.32
CA SER A 371 -7.08 -19.44 -8.79
C SER A 371 -6.16 -20.26 -7.88
N LYS A 372 -5.31 -19.59 -7.08
CA LYS A 372 -4.33 -20.24 -6.21
C LYS A 372 -4.85 -20.52 -4.81
N LEU A 373 -5.92 -19.84 -4.40
CA LEU A 373 -6.47 -19.99 -3.06
C LEU A 373 -7.62 -21.00 -3.01
N GLN A 374 -7.64 -21.81 -1.95
CA GLN A 374 -8.65 -22.83 -1.70
C GLN A 374 -9.08 -22.81 -0.23
N VAL A 375 -10.36 -23.02 0.00
CA VAL A 375 -10.88 -23.30 1.35
C VAL A 375 -11.08 -24.80 1.43
N LYS A 376 -10.27 -25.46 2.25
CA LYS A 376 -10.40 -26.89 2.54
C LYS A 376 -11.17 -27.11 3.84
#